data_AF-A0A4Y3PFA0-F1
#
_entry.id   AF-A0A4Y3PFA0-F1
#
_cell.length_a   1.000
_cell.length_b   1.000
_cell.length_c   1.000
_cell.angle_alpha   90.00
_cell.angle_beta   90.00
_cell.angle_gamma   90.00
#
_symmetry.space_group_name_H-M   'P 1'
#
loop_
_entity.id
_entity.type
_entity.pdbx_description
1 polymer ?
#
loop_
_entity_poly.entity_id
_entity_poly.type
_entity_poly.pdbx_seq_one_letter_code
_entity_poly.pdbx_strand_id
1 'polypeptide(L)' 'MTIYRFLFETATRRWVEIIKAPSMFEAAKQAKQLATKRSRTLSTPISFSFHHAASN' A
#
# COMPACT_ATOMS: atom_id res chain seq x y z
N MET A 1 -12.42 12.62 0.25
CA MET A 1 -11.38 11.66 0.67
C MET A 1 -11.02 10.84 -0.55
N THR A 2 -9.75 10.86 -0.96
CA THR A 2 -9.33 10.25 -2.23
C THR A 2 -8.97 8.79 -2.01
N ILE A 3 -9.30 7.95 -2.98
CA ILE A 3 -8.98 6.52 -2.94
C ILE A 3 -7.66 6.31 -3.66
N TYR A 4 -6.63 5.91 -2.90
CA TYR A 4 -5.31 5.56 -3.42
C TYR A 4 -5.17 4.04 -3.43
N ARG A 5 -4.83 3.49 -4.59
CA ARG A 5 -4.53 2.08 -4.75
C ARG A 5 -3.02 1.91 -4.76
N PHE A 6 -2.53 1.08 -3.86
CA PHE A 6 -1.13 0.69 -3.80
C PHE A 6 -1.00 -0.77 -4.16
N LEU A 7 -0.03 -1.07 -4.99
CA LEU A 7 0.34 -2.42 -5.27
C LEU A 7 1.35 -2.88 -4.22
N PHE A 8 1.08 -4.02 -3.62
CA PHE A 8 1.95 -4.67 -2.66
C PHE A 8 2.49 -5.95 -3.26
N GLU A 9 3.79 -6.15 -3.17
CA GLU A 9 4.49 -7.26 -3.76
C GLU A 9 5.47 -7.88 -2.77
N THR A 10 5.53 -9.20 -2.82
CA THR A 10 6.55 -10.05 -2.20
C THR A 10 7.22 -10.86 -3.32
N ALA A 11 8.23 -11.65 -2.98
CA ALA A 11 8.87 -12.55 -3.96
C ALA A 11 7.90 -13.54 -4.63
N THR A 12 6.76 -13.87 -4.00
CA THR A 12 5.85 -14.93 -4.47
C THR A 12 4.41 -14.49 -4.66
N ARG A 13 4.04 -13.29 -4.21
CA ARG A 13 2.64 -12.81 -4.22
C ARG A 13 2.58 -11.32 -4.52
N ARG A 14 1.53 -10.93 -5.25
CA ARG A 14 1.18 -9.54 -5.58
C ARG A 14 -0.30 -9.31 -5.28
N TRP A 15 -0.64 -8.18 -4.67
CA TRP A 15 -2.02 -7.79 -4.41
C TRP A 15 -2.17 -6.26 -4.35
N VAL A 16 -3.40 -5.76 -4.32
CA VAL A 16 -3.70 -4.32 -4.25
C VAL A 16 -4.28 -3.99 -2.88
N GLU A 17 -3.73 -2.96 -2.25
CA GLU A 17 -4.27 -2.34 -1.03
C GLU A 17 -4.96 -1.02 -1.38
N ILE A 18 -6.15 -0.82 -0.84
CA ILE A 18 -6.94 0.39 -1.03
C ILE A 18 -6.83 1.24 0.23
N ILE A 19 -6.27 2.45 0.09
CA ILE A 19 -6.06 3.37 1.19
C ILE A 19 -6.86 4.64 0.92
N LYS A 20 -7.72 5.01 1.87
CA LYS A 20 -8.49 6.25 1.83
C LYS A 20 -7.74 7.31 2.64
N ALA A 21 -7.31 8.38 1.98
CA ALA A 21 -6.53 9.43 2.62
C ALA A 21 -6.90 10.81 2.06
N PRO A 22 -6.63 11.91 2.80
CA PRO A 22 -6.83 13.26 2.30
C PRO A 22 -5.78 13.67 1.26
N SER A 23 -4.62 13.00 1.22
CA SER A 23 -3.53 13.27 0.28
C SER A 23 -2.73 12.01 -0.06
N MET A 24 -1.98 12.04 -1.17
CA MET A 24 -1.11 10.94 -1.59
C MET A 24 0.00 10.67 -0.57
N PHE A 25 0.51 11.73 0.07
CA PHE A 25 1.53 11.62 1.11
C PHE A 25 1.03 10.82 2.32
N GLU A 26 -0.14 11.15 2.84
CA GLU A 26 -0.77 10.41 3.94
C GLU A 26 -1.08 8.96 3.51
N ALA A 27 -1.51 8.76 2.26
CA ALA A 27 -1.75 7.43 1.73
C ALA A 27 -0.47 6.59 1.66
N ALA A 28 0.64 7.16 1.20
CA ALA A 28 1.95 6.50 1.11
C ALA A 28 2.53 6.19 2.50
N LYS A 29 2.33 7.10 3.47
CA LYS A 29 2.72 6.87 4.88
C LYS A 29 1.98 5.66 5.45
N GLN A 30 0.66 5.58 5.24
CA GLN A 30 -0.13 4.43 5.65
C GLN A 30 0.27 3.14 4.90
N ALA A 31 0.55 3.23 3.60
CA ALA A 31 1.03 2.08 2.81
C ALA A 31 2.34 1.52 3.38
N LYS A 32 3.31 2.39 3.71
CA LYS A 32 4.57 1.99 4.33
C LYS A 32 4.37 1.30 5.67
N GLN A 33 3.50 1.84 6.52
CA GLN A 33 3.19 1.25 7.81
C GLN A 33 2.54 -0.13 7.64
N LEU A 34 1.60 -0.26 6.70
CA LEU A 34 0.95 -1.53 6.38
C LEU A 34 1.93 -2.56 5.84
N ALA A 35 2.82 -2.16 4.92
CA ALA A 35 3.85 -3.02 4.35
C ALA A 35 4.80 -3.52 5.45
N THR A 36 5.24 -2.62 6.34
CA THR A 36 6.11 -2.98 7.47
C THR A 36 5.42 -3.95 8.43
N LYS A 37 4.15 -3.68 8.79
CA LYS A 37 3.37 -4.54 9.69
C LYS A 37 3.19 -5.94 9.09
N ARG A 38 2.77 -6.02 7.83
CA ARG A 38 2.56 -7.31 7.15
C ARG A 38 3.87 -8.04 6.88
N SER A 39 4.95 -7.31 6.59
CA SER A 39 6.27 -7.91 6.37
C SER A 39 6.74 -8.65 7.63
N ARG A 40 6.48 -8.10 8.82
CA ARG A 40 6.73 -8.78 10.09
C ARG A 40 5.85 -10.01 10.28
N THR A 41 4.56 -9.92 9.99
CA THR A 41 3.61 -11.04 10.14
C THR A 41 3.90 -12.19 9.18
N LEU A 42 4.30 -11.89 7.95
CA LEU A 42 4.61 -12.89 6.92
C LEU A 42 6.08 -13.35 6.98
N SER A 43 6.92 -12.68 7.76
CA SER A 43 8.38 -12.87 7.76
C SER A 43 9.01 -12.74 6.36
N THR A 44 8.40 -11.92 5.48
CA THR A 44 8.88 -11.66 4.12
C THR A 44 8.98 -10.17 3.85
N PRO A 45 10.02 -9.68 3.13
CA PRO A 45 10.04 -8.30 2.65
C PRO A 45 8.84 -8.00 1.76
N ILE A 46 8.21 -6.84 1.95
CA ILE A 46 7.10 -6.36 1.13
C ILE A 46 7.50 -5.02 0.52
N SER A 47 7.49 -4.97 -0.81
CA SER A 47 7.59 -3.72 -1.57
C SER A 47 6.20 -3.17 -1.83
N PHE A 48 6.05 -1.85 -1.86
CA PHE A 48 4.81 -1.21 -2.25
C PHE A 48 5.07 -0.09 -3.27
N SER A 49 4.18 0.04 -4.26
CA SER A 49 4.23 1.06 -5.29
C SER A 49 2.85 1.65 -5.53
N PHE A 50 2.79 2.91 -5.95
CA PHE A 50 1.53 3.54 -6.27
C PHE A 50 0.99 3.00 -7.59
N HIS A 51 -0.26 2.52 -7.59
CA HIS A 51 -0.89 1.95 -8.77
C HIS A 51 -1.82 2.95 -9.46
N HIS A 52 -2.74 3.57 -8.71
CA HIS A 52 -3.72 4.50 -9.27
C HIS A 52 -4.42 5.30 -8.17
N ALA A 53 -4.78 6.55 -8.45
CA ALA A 53 -5.68 7.34 -7.62
C ALA A 53 -6.98 7.49 -8.39
N ALA A 54 -8.04 6.85 -7.91
CA ALA A 54 -9.37 7.14 -8.40
C ALA A 54 -9.85 8.38 -7.64
N SER A 55 -9.86 9.52 -8.32
CA SER A 55 -10.66 10.66 -7.86
C SER A 55 -12.08 10.37 -8.30
N ASN A 56 -12.97 10.26 -7.33
CA ASN A 56 -14.40 10.36 -7.61
C ASN A 56 -14.75 11.82 -7.92
#